data_AF-A0A1V6PQU1-F1
#
_entry.id   AF-A0A1V6PQU1-F1
#
_cell.length_a   1.000
_cell.length_b   1.000
_cell.length_c   1.000
_cell.angle_alpha   90.00
_cell.angle_beta   90.00
_cell.angle_gamma   90.00
#
_symmetry.space_group_name_H-M   'P 1'
#
loop_
_entity.id
_entity.type
_entity.pdbx_description
1 polymer ?
#
loop_
_entity_poly.entity_id
_entity_poly.type
_entity_poly.pdbx_seq_one_letter_code
_entity_poly.pdbx_strand_id
1 'polypeptide(L)'
;MFLECAVSALRDVDWSPESFDGLQIASETKTLLLSLVKTRLGLIPTVPFDDVIDGKGQGLNILLNGPPGVGKTFTVEATSEYFKLRLYSVQQFIA
;
A
#
# COMPACT_ATOMS: atom_id res chain seq x y z
N MET A 1 -10.55 -19.48 -7.48
CA MET A 1 -9.43 -18.88 -8.23
C MET A 1 -8.16 -19.35 -7.56
N PHE A 2 -7.30 -20.09 -8.26
CA PHE A 2 -6.02 -20.55 -7.73
C PHE A 2 -4.92 -19.74 -8.40
N LEU A 3 -3.95 -19.28 -7.61
CA LEU A 3 -2.75 -18.61 -8.10
C LEU A 3 -1.66 -19.67 -8.27
N GLU A 4 -1.19 -19.90 -9.49
CA GLU A 4 -0.02 -20.75 -9.73
C GLU A 4 1.25 -19.90 -9.58
N CYS A 5 2.14 -20.31 -8.68
CA CYS A 5 3.40 -19.63 -8.41
C CYS A 5 4.55 -20.63 -8.59
N ALA A 6 5.48 -20.33 -9.50
CA ALA A 6 6.69 -21.12 -9.65
C ALA A 6 7.65 -20.80 -8.50
N VAL A 7 7.66 -21.65 -7.47
CA VAL A 7 8.51 -21.48 -6.27
C VAL A 7 9.99 -21.33 -6.64
N SER A 8 10.45 -22.02 -7.69
CA SER A 8 11.82 -21.91 -8.20
C SER A 8 12.17 -20.54 -8.81
N ALA A 9 11.18 -19.71 -9.12
CA ALA A 9 11.37 -18.36 -9.66
C ALA A 9 11.31 -17.28 -8.56
N LEU A 10 11.08 -17.66 -7.30
CA LEU A 10 11.11 -16.72 -6.19
C LEU A 10 12.55 -16.26 -5.93
N ARG A 11 12.70 -14.97 -5.73
CA ARG A 11 13.94 -14.32 -5.35
C ARG A 11 13.67 -13.29 -4.27
N ASP A 12 14.71 -12.90 -3.55
CA ASP A 12 14.61 -11.76 -2.65
C ASP A 12 14.22 -10.50 -3.43
N VAL A 13 13.40 -9.67 -2.78
CA VAL A 13 12.91 -8.43 -3.37
C VAL A 13 14.01 -7.38 -3.24
N ASP A 14 14.45 -6.85 -4.39
CA ASP A 14 15.32 -5.69 -4.46
C ASP A 14 14.47 -4.42 -4.28
N TRP A 15 14.33 -3.99 -3.02
CA TRP A 15 13.52 -2.83 -2.68
C TRP A 15 14.12 -1.52 -3.21
N SER A 16 13.27 -0.62 -3.71
CA SER A 16 13.65 0.74 -4.12
C SER A 16 12.83 1.81 -3.39
N PRO A 17 13.17 2.14 -2.13
CA PRO A 17 12.45 3.13 -1.34
C PRO A 17 12.42 4.52 -1.99
N GLU A 18 13.42 4.85 -2.80
CA GLU A 18 13.58 6.15 -3.48
C GLU A 18 12.50 6.36 -4.55
N SER A 19 11.83 5.30 -5.01
CA SER A 19 10.69 5.41 -5.94
C SER A 19 9.56 6.29 -5.39
N PHE A 20 9.41 6.39 -4.07
CA PHE A 20 8.44 7.24 -3.40
C PHE A 20 8.70 8.74 -3.60
N ASP A 21 9.97 9.13 -3.75
CA ASP A 21 10.35 10.52 -4.00
C ASP A 21 9.86 10.99 -5.37
N GLY A 22 9.89 10.09 -6.36
CA GLY A 22 9.39 10.31 -7.72
C GLY A 22 7.88 10.46 -7.85
N LEU A 23 7.12 10.25 -6.76
CA LEU A 23 5.66 10.31 -6.77
C LEU A 23 5.17 11.76 -6.99
N GLN A 24 4.44 12.01 -8.08
CA GLN A 24 3.91 13.35 -8.39
C GLN A 24 2.49 13.54 -7.80
N ILE A 25 2.40 13.50 -6.47
CA ILE A 25 1.18 13.88 -5.73
C ILE A 25 1.52 15.01 -4.77
N ALA A 26 0.49 15.77 -4.35
CA ALA A 26 0.65 16.87 -3.41
C ALA A 26 1.36 16.41 -2.12
N SER A 27 2.23 17.26 -1.56
CA SER A 27 3.02 16.99 -0.36
C SER A 27 2.15 16.60 0.83
N GLU A 28 0.98 17.23 0.96
CA GLU A 28 0.01 16.96 2.01
C GLU A 28 -0.55 15.55 1.86
N THR A 29 -0.83 15.12 0.62
CA THR A 29 -1.30 13.77 0.33
C THR A 29 -0.23 12.72 0.59
N LYS A 30 1.05 12.98 0.24
CA LYS A 30 2.16 12.10 0.62
C LYS A 30 2.25 11.93 2.14
N THR A 31 2.17 13.04 2.86
CA THR A 31 2.26 13.06 4.32
C THR A 31 1.12 12.29 4.97
N LEU A 32 -0.11 12.48 4.46
CA LEU A 32 -1.29 11.74 4.92
C LEU A 32 -1.13 10.24 4.67
N LEU A 33 -0.74 9.84 3.46
CA LEU A 33 -0.53 8.44 3.09
C LEU A 33 0.52 7.77 3.99
N LEU A 34 1.68 8.41 4.16
CA LEU A 34 2.74 7.89 5.05
C LEU A 34 2.25 7.76 6.49
N SER A 35 1.48 8.73 6.99
CA SER A 35 0.96 8.72 8.36
C SER A 35 -0.03 7.58 8.57
N LEU A 36 -0.96 7.38 7.63
CA LEU A 36 -1.94 6.28 7.69
C LEU A 36 -1.25 4.91 7.67
N VAL A 37 -0.28 4.72 6.78
CA VAL A 37 0.45 3.46 6.68
C VAL A 37 1.30 3.22 7.93
N LYS A 38 2.00 4.23 8.44
CA LYS A 38 2.77 4.12 9.69
C LYS A 38 1.90 3.74 10.89
N THR A 39 0.73 4.35 11.02
CA THR A 39 -0.25 3.99 12.05
C THR A 39 -0.69 2.54 11.90
N ARG A 40 -1.04 2.10 10.69
CA ARG A 40 -1.45 0.71 10.43
C ARG A 40 -0.34 -0.31 10.73
N LEU A 41 0.92 0.06 10.50
CA LEU A 41 2.09 -0.76 10.79
C LEU A 41 2.53 -0.70 12.27
N GLY A 42 1.85 0.08 13.12
CA GLY A 42 2.24 0.25 14.52
C GLY A 42 3.56 0.99 14.71
N LEU A 43 4.03 1.73 13.69
CA LEU A 43 5.29 2.48 13.73
C LEU A 43 5.17 3.81 14.49
N ILE A 44 3.95 4.25 14.77
CA ILE A 44 3.65 5.43 15.57
C ILE A 44 2.79 5.00 16.75
N PRO A 45 3.07 5.47 17.98
CA PRO A 45 2.21 5.22 19.13
C PRO A 45 0.85 5.85 18.88
N THR A 46 -0.19 5.03 18.82
CA THR A 46 -1.58 5.48 18.78
C THR A 46 -2.32 4.96 19.99
N VAL A 47 -3.28 5.74 20.49
CA VAL A 47 -4.26 5.20 21.44
C VAL A 47 -4.96 4.04 20.72
N PRO A 48 -5.03 2.84 21.32
CA PRO A 48 -5.76 1.73 20.72
C PRO A 48 -7.19 2.20 20.42
N PHE A 49 -7.51 2.31 19.14
CA PHE A 49 -8.88 2.48 18.70
C PHE A 49 -9.45 1.07 18.53
N ASP A 50 -10.08 0.59 19.60
CA ASP A 50 -11.02 -0.51 19.51
C ASP A 50 -12.42 0.08 19.49
N ASP A 51 -13.19 -0.23 18.44
CA ASP A 51 -14.64 -0.02 18.46
C ASP A 51 -15.25 -0.85 19.62
N VAL A 52 -16.57 -0.85 19.76
CA VAL A 52 -17.31 -1.68 20.74
C VAL A 52 -16.99 -3.19 20.60
N ILE A 53 -16.36 -3.60 19.48
CA ILE A 53 -15.97 -4.98 19.17
C ILE A 53 -14.45 -5.02 18.98
N ASP A 54 -13.80 -5.89 19.76
CA ASP A 54 -12.35 -6.16 19.69
C ASP A 54 -11.89 -6.44 18.25
N GLY A 55 -10.88 -5.70 17.80
CA GLY A 55 -10.29 -5.81 16.47
C GLY A 55 -11.08 -5.12 15.34
N LYS A 56 -12.27 -4.58 15.61
CA LYS A 56 -13.06 -3.84 14.62
C LYS A 56 -12.60 -2.38 14.57
N GLY A 57 -12.41 -1.88 13.34
CA GLY A 57 -11.97 -0.50 13.10
C GLY A 57 -10.46 -0.33 12.90
N GLN A 58 -9.67 -1.40 13.02
CA GLN A 58 -8.21 -1.33 12.81
C GLN A 58 -7.78 -1.47 11.34
N GLY A 59 -8.71 -1.75 10.43
CA GLY A 59 -8.44 -1.87 9.01
C GLY A 59 -8.17 -0.52 8.34
N LEU A 60 -7.27 -0.51 7.36
CA LEU A 60 -7.03 0.64 6.48
C LEU A 60 -7.41 0.26 5.05
N ASN A 61 -8.31 1.03 4.44
CA ASN A 61 -8.73 0.85 3.06
C ASN A 61 -8.60 2.20 2.34
N ILE A 62 -7.87 2.24 1.23
CA ILE A 62 -7.55 3.47 0.50
C ILE A 62 -8.09 3.36 -0.92
N LEU A 63 -8.90 4.33 -1.32
CA LEU A 63 -9.36 4.48 -2.70
C LEU A 63 -8.53 5.56 -3.40
N LEU A 64 -7.76 5.17 -4.41
CA LEU A 64 -7.08 6.10 -5.31
C LEU A 64 -7.98 6.38 -6.51
N ASN A 65 -8.54 7.59 -6.59
CA ASN A 65 -9.42 8.00 -7.68
C ASN A 65 -8.73 9.00 -8.62
N GLY A 66 -9.00 8.89 -9.91
CA GLY A 66 -8.52 9.82 -10.93
C GLY A 66 -8.47 9.22 -12.34
N PRO A 67 -8.25 10.05 -13.37
CA PRO A 67 -8.15 9.60 -14.77
C PRO A 67 -7.09 8.49 -14.97
N PRO A 68 -7.18 7.67 -16.03
CA PRO A 68 -6.11 6.73 -16.37
C PRO A 68 -4.79 7.50 -16.60
N GLY A 69 -3.66 6.88 -16.22
CA GLY A 69 -2.32 7.48 -16.40
C GLY A 69 -1.84 8.41 -15.29
N VAL A 70 -2.64 8.76 -14.28
CA VAL A 70 -2.23 9.69 -13.20
C VAL A 70 -1.40 9.04 -12.07
N GLY A 71 -0.79 7.88 -12.31
CA GLY A 71 0.10 7.24 -11.33
C GLY A 71 -0.59 6.60 -10.13
N LYS A 72 -1.87 6.20 -10.23
CA LYS A 72 -2.58 5.49 -9.15
C LYS A 72 -1.89 4.18 -8.75
N THR A 73 -1.61 3.31 -9.72
CA THR A 73 -0.90 2.05 -9.49
C THR A 73 0.50 2.30 -8.94
N PHE A 74 1.22 3.24 -9.56
CA PHE A 74 2.55 3.64 -9.13
C PHE A 74 2.57 4.18 -7.69
N THR A 75 1.51 4.87 -7.24
CA THR A 75 1.37 5.30 -5.83
C THR A 75 1.36 4.12 -4.87
N VAL A 76 0.64 3.05 -5.20
CA VAL A 76 0.59 1.84 -4.37
C VAL A 76 1.96 1.14 -4.39
N GLU A 77 2.56 0.99 -5.56
CA GLU A 77 3.87 0.36 -5.74
C GLU A 77 4.96 1.11 -4.96
N ALA A 78 5.12 2.41 -5.19
CA ALA A 78 6.12 3.23 -4.52
C ALA A 78 5.93 3.27 -2.99
N THR A 79 4.68 3.26 -2.51
CA THR A 79 4.40 3.15 -1.06
C THR A 79 4.81 1.79 -0.52
N SER A 80 4.54 0.70 -1.26
CA SER A 80 4.93 -0.64 -0.86
C SER A 80 6.46 -0.82 -0.83
N GLU A 81 7.17 -0.24 -1.80
CA GLU A 81 8.62 -0.20 -1.86
C GLU A 81 9.22 0.55 -0.66
N TYR A 82 8.68 1.73 -0.36
CA TYR A 82 9.13 2.57 0.75
C TYR A 82 9.05 1.87 2.10
N PHE A 83 7.96 1.15 2.36
CA PHE A 83 7.74 0.42 3.62
C PHE A 83 8.17 -1.04 3.59
N LYS A 84 8.72 -1.53 2.46
CA LYS A 84 9.07 -2.94 2.23
C LYS A 84 7.91 -3.90 2.48
N LEU A 85 6.73 -3.52 2.00
CA LEU A 85 5.49 -4.29 2.14
C LEU A 85 5.30 -5.20 0.93
N ARG A 86 4.83 -6.43 1.19
CA ARG A 86 4.38 -7.32 0.12
C ARG A 86 3.15 -6.73 -0.57
N LEU A 87 3.19 -6.58 -1.88
CA LEU A 87 2.09 -6.06 -2.69
C LEU A 87 1.47 -7.19 -3.53
N TYR A 88 0.15 -7.31 -3.48
CA TYR A 88 -0.62 -8.21 -4.34
C TYR A 88 -1.54 -7.36 -5.23
N SER A 89 -1.37 -7.47 -6.54
CA SER A 89 -2.22 -6.79 -7.53
C SER A 89 -3.22 -7.78 -8.11
N VAL A 90 -4.50 -7.41 -8.10
CA VAL A 90 -5.59 -8.20 -8.68
C VAL A 90 -6.26 -7.36 -9.76
N GLN A 91 -6.26 -7.87 -10.99
CA GLN A 91 -6.91 -7.24 -12.14
C GLN A 91 -8.04 -8.14 -12.61
N GLN A 92 -9.24 -7.60 -12.72
CA GLN A 92 -10.38 -8.31 -13.31
C GLN A 92 -10.51 -7.89 -14.76
N PHE A 93 -10.17 -8.79 -15.67
CA PHE A 93 -10.52 -8.66 -17.08
C PHE A 93 -11.98 -9.10 -17.24
N ILE A 94 -12.85 -8.18 -17.62
CA ILE A 94 -14.20 -8.52 -18.07
C ILE A 94 -14.05 -8.90 -19.55
N ALA A 95 -14.25 -10.18 -19.86
CA ALA A 95 -14.33 -10.70 -21.22
C ALA A 95 -15.75 -10.55 -21.78
#